data_AF-A0A8I7BCV3-F1
#
_entry.id   AF-A0A8I7BCV3-F1
#
_cell.length_a   1.000
_cell.length_b   1.000
_cell.length_c   1.000
_cell.angle_alpha   90.00
_cell.angle_beta   90.00
_cell.angle_gamma   90.00
#
_symmetry.space_group_name_H-M   'P 1'
#
loop_
_entity.id
_entity.type
_entity.pdbx_description
1 polymer ?
#
loop_
_entity_poly.entity_id
_entity_poly.type
_entity_poly.pdbx_seq_one_letter_code
_entity_poly.pdbx_strand_id
1 'polypeptide(L)'
;MATVDPILSCACGRACARKPGSAVSRKHKFYFSCQSYGVHSRACEVYVWEDELEEYVEKRIRAAGVKLHELREDRDEFIEELSNRTREIRKLKRMNKVLQLALSSTAPVAAMIAVTAAWAGHH
;
A
#
# COMPACT_ATOMS: atom_id res chain seq x y z
N MET A 1 10.19 31.88 -10.16
CA MET A 1 11.35 30.97 -10.09
C MET A 1 11.03 29.93 -9.02
N ALA A 2 10.79 28.67 -9.40
CA ALA A 2 10.62 27.62 -8.41
C ALA A 2 11.95 27.47 -7.68
N THR A 3 11.97 27.76 -6.38
CA THR A 3 13.12 27.47 -5.52
C THR A 3 13.23 25.95 -5.47
N VAL A 4 14.10 25.41 -6.32
CA VAL A 4 14.48 24.00 -6.26
C VAL A 4 15.12 23.82 -4.89
N ASP A 5 14.42 23.13 -3.99
CA ASP A 5 14.97 22.80 -2.68
C ASP A 5 16.34 22.13 -2.88
N PRO A 6 17.36 22.49 -2.08
CA PRO A 6 18.68 21.90 -2.23
C PRO A 6 18.59 20.38 -2.07
N ILE A 7 19.09 19.65 -3.07
CA ILE A 7 19.03 18.18 -3.17
C ILE A 7 19.57 17.49 -1.90
N LEU A 8 20.54 18.10 -1.21
CA LEU A 8 20.98 17.70 0.12
C LEU A 8 21.07 18.90 1.06
N SER A 9 20.43 18.77 2.22
CA SER A 9 20.52 19.72 3.33
C SER A 9 21.32 19.12 4.47
N CYS A 10 22.17 19.93 5.09
CA CYS A 10 22.91 19.56 6.29
C CYS A 10 21.99 19.60 7.52
N ALA A 11 22.37 18.94 8.61
CA ALA A 11 21.65 18.96 9.89
C ALA A 11 21.41 20.38 10.44
N CYS A 12 22.26 21.34 10.08
CA CYS A 12 22.08 22.75 10.40
C CYS A 12 21.10 23.51 9.47
N GLY A 13 20.33 22.80 8.63
CA GLY A 13 19.31 23.36 7.74
C GLY A 13 19.84 24.10 6.50
N ARG A 14 21.16 24.16 6.32
CA ARG A 14 21.81 24.81 5.17
C ARG A 14 22.06 23.81 4.04
N ALA A 15 22.09 24.29 2.81
CA ALA A 15 22.42 23.49 1.64
C ALA A 15 23.85 22.91 1.75
N CYS A 16 24.02 21.67 1.31
CA CYS A 16 25.33 21.08 1.09
C CYS A 16 25.94 21.60 -0.21
N ALA A 17 27.25 21.83 -0.20
CA ALA A 17 28.04 22.17 -1.38
C ALA A 17 28.82 20.94 -1.87
N ARG A 18 28.82 20.74 -3.19
CA ARG A 18 29.66 19.75 -3.87
C ARG A 18 31.09 20.28 -3.94
N LYS A 19 32.06 19.52 -3.43
CA LYS A 19 33.48 19.89 -3.38
C LYS A 19 34.35 18.80 -4.00
N PRO A 20 35.45 19.15 -4.68
CA PRO A 20 36.40 18.16 -5.18
C PRO A 20 37.17 17.50 -4.03
N GLY A 21 37.48 16.22 -4.16
CA GLY A 21 38.28 15.47 -3.20
C GLY A 21 39.73 15.96 -3.14
N SER A 22 40.25 16.16 -1.93
CA SER A 22 41.63 16.58 -1.68
C SER A 22 42.60 15.41 -1.43
N ALA A 23 42.07 14.23 -1.09
CA ALA A 23 42.88 13.04 -0.83
C ALA A 23 43.43 12.42 -2.13
N VAL A 24 44.68 11.94 -2.10
CA VAL A 24 45.36 11.34 -3.27
C VAL A 24 44.55 10.21 -3.91
N SER A 25 43.94 9.34 -3.09
CA SER A 25 43.12 8.21 -3.54
C SER A 25 41.75 8.61 -4.13
N ARG A 26 41.32 9.86 -3.94
CA ARG A 26 40.00 10.37 -4.37
C ARG A 26 40.09 11.75 -5.06
N LYS A 27 41.24 12.08 -5.66
CA LYS A 27 41.52 13.38 -6.30
C LYS A 27 40.56 13.72 -7.45
N HIS A 28 40.00 12.70 -8.09
CA HIS A 28 39.03 12.83 -9.19
C HIS A 28 37.58 12.65 -8.75
N LYS A 29 37.32 12.47 -7.45
CA LYS A 29 35.98 12.26 -6.90
C LYS A 29 35.46 13.54 -6.25
N PHE A 30 34.15 13.59 -6.02
CA PHE A 30 33.49 14.69 -5.34
C PHE A 30 32.78 14.22 -4.08
N TYR A 31 32.68 15.12 -3.11
CA TYR A 31 31.90 14.91 -1.90
C TYR A 31 30.99 16.10 -1.63
N PHE A 32 29.91 15.86 -0.91
CA PHE A 32 29.03 16.88 -0.39
C PHE A 32 29.37 17.14 1.07
N SER A 33 29.46 18.42 1.44
CA SER A 33 29.60 18.85 2.84
C SER A 33 28.83 20.13 3.07
N CYS A 34 28.58 20.49 4.32
CA CYS A 34 27.94 21.77 4.62
C CYS A 34 28.73 22.95 4.04
N GLN A 35 28.03 23.99 3.58
CA GLN A 35 28.68 25.26 3.21
C GLN A 35 29.45 25.89 4.38
N SER A 36 28.97 25.71 5.61
CA SER A 36 29.60 26.23 6.83
C SER A 36 30.58 25.24 7.47
N TYR A 37 30.99 24.19 6.74
CA TYR A 37 31.98 23.23 7.21
C TYR A 37 33.27 23.94 7.65
N GLY A 38 33.66 23.77 8.92
CA GLY A 38 34.84 24.39 9.52
C GLY A 38 34.65 25.81 10.11
N VAL A 39 33.45 26.40 10.05
CA VAL A 39 33.20 27.79 10.46
C VAL A 39 32.23 27.85 11.66
N HIS A 40 32.63 27.32 12.82
CA HIS A 40 31.96 27.49 14.13
C HIS A 40 30.87 26.49 14.57
N SER A 41 30.50 25.47 13.80
CA SER A 41 29.52 24.45 14.27
C SER A 41 30.00 23.02 14.02
N ARG A 42 30.36 22.32 15.10
CA ARG A 42 30.70 20.87 15.08
C ARG A 42 29.58 20.00 14.49
N ALA A 43 28.33 20.48 14.54
CA ALA A 43 27.18 19.76 14.00
C ALA A 43 27.18 19.63 12.46
N CYS A 44 27.99 20.43 11.76
CA CYS A 44 28.05 20.44 10.29
C CYS A 44 29.35 19.82 9.72
N GLU A 45 30.11 19.06 10.52
CA GLU A 45 31.38 18.41 10.14
C GLU A 45 31.21 17.08 9.37
N VAL A 46 29.99 16.76 8.94
CA VAL A 46 29.73 15.54 8.15
C VAL A 46 29.91 15.83 6.67
N TYR A 47 30.57 14.91 5.98
CA TYR A 47 30.63 14.86 4.53
C TYR A 47 30.18 13.48 4.03
N VAL A 48 29.69 13.44 2.79
CA VAL A 48 29.30 12.21 2.11
C VAL A 48 29.90 12.24 0.71
N TRP A 49 30.52 11.14 0.29
CA TRP A 49 31.03 11.03 -1.08
C TRP A 49 29.89 10.82 -2.08
N GLU A 50 30.03 11.42 -3.27
CA GLU A 50 28.99 11.35 -4.31
C GLU A 50 28.73 9.93 -4.80
N ASP A 51 29.78 9.11 -4.95
CA ASP A 51 29.68 7.70 -5.37
C ASP A 51 29.00 6.81 -4.33
N GLU A 52 29.34 6.99 -3.05
CA GLU A 52 28.69 6.26 -1.95
C GLU A 52 27.21 6.66 -1.82
N LEU A 53 26.89 7.93 -2.07
CA LEU A 53 25.52 8.41 -2.08
C LEU A 53 24.72 7.82 -3.25
N GLU A 54 25.30 7.79 -4.44
CA GLU A 54 24.68 7.21 -5.63
C GLU A 54 24.37 5.72 -5.40
N GLU A 55 25.34 4.95 -4.92
CA GLU A 55 25.16 3.53 -4.60
C GLU A 55 24.04 3.32 -3.56
N TYR A 56 24.01 4.14 -2.50
CA TYR A 56 22.99 4.07 -1.47
C TYR A 56 21.59 4.38 -2.03
N VAL A 57 21.47 5.42 -2.86
CA VAL A 57 20.20 5.82 -3.48
C VAL A 57 19.71 4.72 -4.43
N GLU A 58 20.57 4.18 -5.28
CA GLU A 58 20.20 3.06 -6.17
C GLU A 58 19.72 1.84 -5.38
N LYS A 59 20.41 1.50 -4.28
CA LYS A 59 20.00 0.39 -3.41
C LYS A 59 18.62 0.62 -2.81
N ARG A 60 18.32 1.86 -2.37
CA ARG A 60 16.98 2.21 -1.85
C ARG A 60 15.91 2.17 -2.93
N ILE A 61 16.20 2.66 -4.14
CA ILE A 61 15.26 2.61 -5.27
C ILE A 61 14.93 1.16 -5.61
N ARG A 62 15.95 0.28 -5.70
CA ARG A 62 15.74 -1.16 -5.94
C ARG A 62 14.89 -1.80 -4.85
N ALA A 63 15.19 -1.55 -3.57
CA ALA A 63 14.42 -2.09 -2.45
C ALA A 63 12.96 -1.59 -2.45
N ALA A 64 12.73 -0.32 -2.77
CA ALA A 64 11.38 0.23 -2.91
C ALA A 64 10.63 -0.39 -4.10
N GLY A 65 11.34 -0.69 -5.20
CA GLY A 65 10.78 -1.38 -6.36
C GLY A 65 10.29 -2.79 -6.01
N VAL A 66 11.07 -3.57 -5.26
CA VAL A 66 10.66 -4.90 -4.77
C VAL A 66 9.41 -4.80 -3.90
N LYS A 67 9.42 -3.89 -2.91
CA LYS A 67 8.27 -3.69 -2.02
C LYS A 67 7.00 -3.26 -2.76
N LEU A 68 7.14 -2.42 -3.79
CA LEU A 68 6.01 -2.02 -4.64
C LEU A 68 5.46 -3.19 -5.45
N HIS A 69 6.31 -4.13 -5.84
CA HIS A 69 5.88 -5.33 -6.54
C HIS A 69 5.07 -6.25 -5.61
N GLU A 70 5.59 -6.54 -4.41
CA GLU A 70 4.89 -7.33 -3.39
C GLU A 70 3.50 -6.74 -3.06
N LEU A 71 3.42 -5.42 -2.83
CA LEU A 71 2.16 -4.74 -2.57
C LEU A 71 1.15 -4.81 -3.74
N ARG A 72 1.64 -4.94 -4.99
CA ARG A 72 0.76 -5.13 -6.16
C ARG A 72 0.22 -6.55 -6.20
N GLU A 73 1.04 -7.54 -5.91
CA GLU A 73 0.62 -8.94 -5.84
C GLU A 73 -0.44 -9.12 -4.74
N ASP A 74 -0.18 -8.63 -3.53
CA ASP A 74 -1.14 -8.67 -2.41
C ASP A 74 -2.47 -7.99 -2.77
N ARG A 75 -2.40 -6.83 -3.44
CA ARG A 75 -3.60 -6.10 -3.87
C ARG A 75 -4.40 -6.90 -4.89
N ASP A 76 -3.73 -7.51 -5.87
CA ASP A 76 -4.40 -8.24 -6.94
C ASP A 76 -5.04 -9.54 -6.40
N GLU A 77 -4.37 -10.23 -5.46
CA GLU A 77 -4.93 -11.36 -4.71
C GLU A 77 -6.18 -10.93 -3.90
N PHE A 78 -6.11 -9.80 -3.20
CA PHE A 78 -7.24 -9.28 -2.44
C PHE A 78 -8.44 -8.91 -3.33
N ILE A 79 -8.19 -8.34 -4.51
CA ILE A 79 -9.23 -8.03 -5.50
C ILE A 79 -9.90 -9.33 -6.00
N GLU A 80 -9.11 -10.37 -6.27
CA GLU A 80 -9.64 -11.67 -6.67
C GLU A 80 -10.50 -12.30 -5.57
N GLU A 81 -10.04 -12.27 -4.32
CA GLU A 81 -10.79 -12.77 -3.17
C GLU A 81 -12.13 -12.03 -3.01
N LEU A 82 -12.13 -10.70 -3.10
CA LEU A 82 -13.36 -9.89 -3.04
C LEU A 82 -14.33 -10.22 -4.17
N SER A 83 -13.82 -10.45 -5.38
CA SER A 83 -14.62 -10.85 -6.53
C SER A 83 -15.29 -12.21 -6.29
N ASN A 84 -14.54 -13.18 -5.76
CA ASN A 84 -15.04 -14.51 -5.43
C ASN A 84 -16.10 -14.45 -4.32
N ARG A 85 -15.84 -13.75 -3.21
CA ARG A 85 -16.82 -13.55 -2.13
C ARG A 85 -18.09 -12.85 -2.62
N THR A 86 -17.95 -11.85 -3.50
CA THR A 86 -19.12 -11.18 -4.11
C THR A 86 -19.95 -12.14 -4.95
N ARG A 87 -19.31 -13.05 -5.70
CA ARG A 87 -19.99 -14.09 -6.48
C ARG A 87 -20.76 -15.06 -5.57
N GLU A 88 -20.16 -15.47 -4.45
CA GLU A 88 -20.83 -16.31 -3.44
C GLU A 88 -22.04 -15.61 -2.82
N ILE A 89 -21.91 -14.34 -2.43
CA ILE A 89 -23.02 -13.54 -1.91
C ILE A 89 -24.17 -13.49 -2.93
N ARG A 90 -23.88 -13.29 -4.22
CA ARG A 90 -24.92 -13.33 -5.28
C ARG A 90 -25.56 -14.72 -5.41
N LYS A 91 -24.80 -15.80 -5.27
CA LYS A 91 -25.33 -17.17 -5.28
C LYS A 91 -26.26 -17.41 -4.09
N LEU A 92 -25.82 -17.05 -2.89
CA LEU A 92 -26.59 -17.17 -1.65
C LEU A 92 -27.87 -16.33 -1.71
N LYS A 93 -27.82 -15.09 -2.20
CA LYS A 93 -29.01 -14.25 -2.41
C LYS A 93 -30.02 -14.89 -3.36
N ARG A 94 -29.55 -15.50 -4.46
CA ARG A 94 -30.44 -16.22 -5.39
C ARG A 94 -31.08 -17.44 -4.74
N MET A 95 -30.30 -18.25 -4.01
CA MET A 95 -30.83 -19.41 -3.29
C MET A 95 -31.85 -19.00 -2.22
N ASN A 96 -31.56 -17.95 -1.46
CA ASN A 96 -32.48 -17.44 -0.44
C ASN A 96 -33.80 -16.98 -1.08
N LYS A 97 -33.74 -16.25 -2.21
CA LYS A 97 -34.95 -15.86 -2.96
C LYS A 97 -35.77 -17.06 -3.43
N VAL A 98 -35.13 -18.11 -3.93
CA VAL A 98 -35.82 -19.35 -4.35
C VAL A 98 -36.47 -20.04 -3.16
N LEU A 99 -35.77 -20.16 -2.03
CA LEU A 99 -36.31 -20.75 -0.81
C LEU A 99 -37.49 -19.95 -0.27
N GLN A 100 -37.43 -18.61 -0.28
CA GLN A 100 -38.54 -17.75 0.12
C GLN A 100 -39.77 -17.95 -0.78
N LEU A 101 -39.57 -18.04 -2.11
CA LEU A 101 -40.64 -18.33 -3.05
C LEU A 101 -41.26 -19.72 -2.80
N ALA A 102 -40.43 -20.75 -2.60
CA ALA A 102 -40.90 -22.09 -2.26
C ALA A 102 -41.66 -22.15 -0.91
N LEU A 103 -41.22 -21.38 0.08
CA LEU A 103 -41.92 -21.26 1.36
C LEU A 103 -43.28 -20.58 1.19
N SER A 104 -43.33 -19.49 0.40
CA SER A 104 -44.57 -18.77 0.11
C SER A 104 -45.58 -19.56 -0.74
N SER A 105 -45.13 -20.51 -1.56
CA SER A 105 -46.02 -21.36 -2.37
C SER A 105 -46.53 -22.58 -1.61
N THR A 106 -45.81 -23.05 -0.60
CA THR A 106 -46.20 -24.20 0.23
C THR A 106 -46.98 -23.80 1.48
N ALA A 107 -46.79 -22.58 2.01
CA ALA A 107 -47.54 -22.08 3.17
C ALA A 107 -49.07 -22.02 2.96
N PRO A 108 -49.61 -21.59 1.79
CA PRO A 108 -51.05 -21.63 1.53
C PRO A 108 -51.60 -23.05 1.44
N VAL A 109 -50.80 -23.99 0.91
CA VAL A 109 -51.18 -25.40 0.79
C VAL A 109 -51.21 -26.05 2.18
N ALA A 110 -50.20 -25.82 3.02
CA ALA A 110 -50.18 -26.30 4.39
C ALA A 110 -51.34 -25.69 5.22
N ALA A 111 -51.65 -24.40 5.01
CA ALA A 111 -52.78 -23.75 5.67
C ALA A 111 -54.13 -24.33 5.21
N MET A 112 -54.31 -24.60 3.91
CA MET A 112 -55.52 -25.25 3.41
C MET A 112 -55.67 -26.67 3.96
N ILE A 113 -54.59 -27.46 4.03
CA ILE A 113 -54.62 -28.81 4.61
C ILE A 113 -54.97 -28.75 6.11
N ALA A 114 -54.43 -27.77 6.85
CA ALA A 114 -54.76 -27.61 8.26
C ALA A 114 -56.23 -27.21 8.46
N VAL A 115 -56.78 -26.33 7.63
CA VAL A 115 -58.20 -25.94 7.68
C VAL A 115 -59.10 -27.11 7.32
N THR A 116 -58.80 -27.88 6.28
CA THR A 116 -59.61 -29.05 5.90
C THR A 116 -59.50 -30.17 6.92
N ALA A 117 -58.33 -30.42 7.51
CA ALA A 117 -58.16 -31.38 8.59
C ALA A 117 -58.91 -30.97 9.87
N ALA A 118 -58.90 -29.68 10.23
CA ALA A 118 -59.66 -29.16 11.36
C ALA A 118 -61.18 -29.31 11.16
N TRP A 119 -61.66 -29.11 9.94
CA TRP A 119 -63.07 -29.24 9.58
C TRP A 119 -63.53 -30.71 9.53
N ALA A 120 -62.68 -31.62 9.04
CA ALA A 120 -62.97 -33.05 9.00
C ALA A 120 -62.98 -33.73 10.39
N GLY A 121 -62.32 -33.15 11.40
CA GLY A 121 -62.30 -33.67 12.77
C GLY A 121 -63.45 -33.18 13.67
N HIS A 122 -64.34 -32.33 13.17
CA HIS A 122 -65.50 -31.78 13.91
C HIS A 122 -66.86 -32.39 13.48
N HIS A 123 -66.84 -33.38 12.59
CA HIS A 123 -67.99 -34.21 12.21
C HIS A 123 -67.76 -35.66 12.63
#